data_AF-A0A7J9XXH7-F1
#
_entry.id   AF-A0A7J9XXH7-F1
#
_cell.length_a   1.000
_cell.length_b   1.000
_cell.length_c   1.000
_cell.angle_alpha   90.00
_cell.angle_beta   90.00
_cell.angle_gamma   90.00
#
_symmetry.space_group_name_H-M   'P 1'
#
loop_
_entity.id
_entity.type
_entity.pdbx_description
1 polymer ?
#
loop_
_entity_poly.entity_id
_entity_poly.type
_entity_poly.pdbx_seq_one_letter_code
_entity_poly.pdbx_strand_id
1 'polypeptide(L)'
;MTRERPANATSLSARLRNLCRDRDIPERRARRLLGVVIVGQLLAQTGVGVVKGASNLEVRVGTARTRVSSDLDTARRVSLEEFRD
;
A
#
# COMPACT_ATOMS: atom_id res chain seq x y z
N MET A 1 -21.60 6.88 -10.13
CA MET A 1 -21.38 6.67 -8.69
C MET A 1 -20.50 7.78 -8.16
N THR A 2 -21.04 8.65 -7.31
CA THR A 2 -20.24 9.62 -6.56
C THR A 2 -19.20 8.85 -5.72
N ARG A 3 -17.91 9.13 -5.96
CA ARG A 3 -16.77 8.49 -5.29
C ARG A 3 -16.61 9.04 -3.88
N GLU A 4 -17.59 8.82 -3.01
CA GLU A 4 -17.43 9.19 -1.59
C GLU A 4 -16.32 8.37 -0.95
N ARG A 5 -15.54 8.99 -0.07
CA ARG A 5 -14.58 8.27 0.78
C ARG A 5 -15.32 7.28 1.70
N PRO A 6 -14.75 6.12 2.03
CA PRO A 6 -15.34 5.23 3.02
C PRO A 6 -15.50 5.96 4.36
N ALA A 7 -16.68 5.87 4.98
CA ALA A 7 -16.98 6.60 6.22
C ALA A 7 -16.23 6.06 7.45
N ASN A 8 -15.83 4.78 7.41
CA ASN A 8 -15.14 4.09 8.49
C ASN A 8 -14.40 2.85 7.96
N ALA A 9 -13.64 2.19 8.83
CA ALA A 9 -12.84 1.01 8.50
C ALA A 9 -13.69 -0.18 7.99
N THR A 10 -14.92 -0.34 8.50
CA THR A 10 -15.86 -1.37 8.04
C THR A 10 -16.29 -1.11 6.61
N SER A 11 -16.66 0.13 6.28
CA SER A 11 -17.01 0.55 4.92
C SER A 11 -15.82 0.38 3.96
N LEU A 12 -14.61 0.76 4.38
CA LEU A 12 -13.39 0.55 3.59
C LEU A 12 -13.17 -0.94 3.30
N SER A 13 -13.29 -1.78 4.33
CA SER A 13 -13.13 -3.23 4.20
C SER A 13 -14.15 -3.86 3.26
N ALA A 14 -15.42 -3.45 3.34
CA ALA A 14 -16.46 -3.94 2.45
C ALA A 14 -16.21 -3.53 0.99
N ARG A 15 -15.84 -2.26 0.75
CA ARG A 15 -15.52 -1.76 -0.60
C ARG A 15 -14.29 -2.45 -1.19
N LEU A 16 -13.25 -2.67 -0.38
CA LEU A 16 -12.06 -3.39 -0.82
C LEU A 16 -12.37 -4.84 -1.17
N ARG A 17 -13.18 -5.54 -0.36
CA ARG A 17 -13.63 -6.90 -0.64
C ARG A 17 -14.41 -6.99 -1.95
N ASN A 18 -15.34 -6.05 -2.18
CA ASN A 18 -16.10 -5.99 -3.42
C ASN A 18 -15.16 -5.78 -4.62
N LEU A 19 -14.25 -4.80 -4.54
CA LEU A 19 -13.25 -4.56 -5.59
C LEU A 19 -12.37 -5.78 -5.88
N CYS A 20 -11.93 -6.48 -4.82
CA CYS A 20 -11.10 -7.68 -4.95
C CYS A 20 -11.85 -8.81 -5.66
N ARG A 21 -13.11 -9.05 -5.29
CA ARG A 21 -13.97 -10.02 -5.96
C ARG A 21 -14.20 -9.67 -7.43
N ASP A 22 -14.49 -8.42 -7.73
CA ASP A 22 -14.78 -7.96 -9.09
C ASP A 22 -13.55 -8.02 -10.02
N ARG A 23 -12.34 -8.02 -9.45
CA ARG A 23 -11.07 -8.02 -10.18
C ARG A 23 -10.29 -9.33 -10.06
N ASP A 24 -10.86 -10.34 -9.39
CA ASP A 24 -10.19 -11.61 -9.07
C ASP A 24 -8.80 -11.42 -8.41
N ILE A 25 -8.72 -10.47 -7.46
CA ILE A 25 -7.51 -10.18 -6.71
C ILE A 25 -7.65 -10.75 -5.29
N PRO A 26 -6.66 -11.50 -4.77
CA PRO A 26 -6.68 -11.94 -3.37
C PRO A 26 -6.76 -10.74 -2.40
N GLU A 27 -7.80 -10.68 -1.57
CA GLU A 27 -8.06 -9.54 -0.66
C GLU A 27 -6.87 -9.22 0.24
N ARG A 28 -6.20 -10.26 0.78
CA ARG A 28 -5.01 -10.10 1.63
C ARG A 28 -3.88 -9.37 0.90
N ARG A 29 -3.67 -9.67 -0.39
CA ARG A 29 -2.65 -9.04 -1.22
C ARG A 29 -3.00 -7.58 -1.50
N ALA A 30 -4.26 -7.30 -1.82
CA ALA A 30 -4.75 -5.94 -2.06
C ALA A 30 -4.65 -5.07 -0.80
N ARG A 31 -5.01 -5.60 0.38
CA ARG A 31 -4.86 -4.93 1.67
C ARG A 31 -3.41 -4.53 1.95
N ARG A 32 -2.48 -5.47 1.76
CA ARG A 32 -1.06 -5.18 1.92
C ARG A 32 -0.61 -4.09 0.96
N LEU A 33 -0.96 -4.20 -0.32
CA LEU A 33 -0.57 -3.21 -1.33
C LEU A 33 -1.15 -1.82 -1.02
N LEU A 34 -2.38 -1.75 -0.52
CA LEU A 34 -2.97 -0.50 -0.04
C LEU A 34 -2.16 0.09 1.13
N GLY A 35 -1.72 -0.74 2.08
CA GLY A 35 -0.82 -0.31 3.16
C GLY A 35 0.51 0.24 2.64
N VAL A 36 1.12 -0.43 1.65
CA VAL A 36 2.36 0.02 0.99
C VAL A 36 2.15 1.40 0.35
N VAL A 37 1.04 1.61 -0.35
CA VAL A 37 0.71 2.90 -0.99
C VAL A 37 0.50 3.99 0.05
N ILE A 38 -0.21 3.70 1.15
CA ILE A 38 -0.43 4.66 2.24
C ILE A 38 0.90 5.07 2.86
N VAL A 39 1.75 4.12 3.26
CA VAL A 39 3.06 4.43 3.84
C VAL A 39 3.95 5.17 2.83
N GLY A 40 3.93 4.77 1.56
CA GLY A 40 4.64 5.48 0.51
C GLY A 40 4.21 6.94 0.37
N GLN A 41 2.91 7.21 0.51
CA GLN A 41 2.38 8.57 0.48
C GLN A 41 2.79 9.39 1.71
N LEU A 42 2.80 8.79 2.90
CA LEU A 42 3.28 9.44 4.13
C LEU A 42 4.77 9.80 4.02
N LEU A 43 5.59 8.87 3.53
CA LEU A 43 7.03 9.11 3.30
C LEU A 43 7.28 10.19 2.25
N ALA A 44 6.45 10.27 1.21
CA ALA A 44 6.56 11.31 0.19
C ALA A 44 6.27 12.71 0.75
N GLN A 45 5.43 12.84 1.78
CA GLN A 45 5.12 14.11 2.44
C GLN A 45 6.27 14.61 3.31
N THR A 46 7.01 13.71 3.95
CA THR A 46 8.14 14.05 4.81
C THR A 46 9.45 14.21 4.03
N GLY A 47 9.60 13.53 2.89
CA GLY A 47 10.81 13.57 2.07
C GLY A 47 12.01 12.83 2.66
N VAL A 48 11.86 12.20 3.83
CA VAL A 48 12.95 11.52 4.55
C VAL A 48 13.20 10.09 4.08
N GLY A 49 12.33 9.54 3.24
CA GLY A 49 12.51 8.18 2.72
C GLY A 49 11.61 7.82 1.57
N VAL A 50 11.82 6.61 1.04
CA VAL A 50 11.08 6.04 -0.08
C VAL A 50 10.84 4.55 0.14
N VAL A 51 9.74 4.04 -0.40
CA VAL A 51 9.49 2.60 -0.47
C VAL A 51 10.34 1.99 -1.60
N LYS A 52 10.97 0.86 -1.33
CA LYS A 52 11.79 0.10 -2.29
C LYS A 52 11.37 -1.38 -2.30
N GLY A 53 12.21 -2.21 -2.90
CA GLY A 53 12.04 -3.67 -2.88
C GLY A 53 10.85 -4.16 -3.71
N ALA A 54 10.44 -5.39 -3.43
CA ALA A 54 9.42 -6.09 -4.22
C ALA A 54 8.03 -5.46 -4.08
N SER A 55 7.71 -4.90 -2.91
CA SER A 55 6.45 -4.19 -2.67
C SER A 55 6.31 -2.93 -3.54
N ASN A 56 7.42 -2.18 -3.74
CA ASN A 56 7.43 -1.06 -4.70
C ASN A 56 7.25 -1.53 -6.16
N LEU A 57 7.86 -2.66 -6.55
CA LEU A 57 7.67 -3.22 -7.88
C LEU A 57 6.19 -3.59 -8.12
N GLU A 58 5.53 -4.20 -7.13
CA GLU A 58 4.11 -4.57 -7.23
C GLU A 58 3.20 -3.35 -7.43
N VAL A 59 3.51 -2.21 -6.79
CA VAL A 59 2.81 -0.94 -7.05
C VAL A 59 3.00 -0.47 -8.50
N ARG A 60 4.22 -0.61 -9.05
CA ARG A 60 4.57 -0.09 -10.38
C ARG A 60 4.07 -0.95 -11.54
N VAL A 61 4.17 -2.28 -11.42
CA VAL A 61 3.91 -3.20 -12.55
C VAL A 61 2.69 -4.11 -12.32
N GLY A 62 2.04 -3.99 -11.16
CA GLY A 62 0.81 -4.69 -10.83
C GLY A 62 1.02 -6.10 -10.29
N THR A 63 0.00 -6.61 -9.61
CA THR A 63 0.01 -7.90 -8.89
C THR A 63 0.17 -9.12 -9.80
N ALA A 64 -0.30 -9.04 -11.05
CA ALA A 64 -0.24 -10.13 -12.01
C ALA A 64 1.19 -10.42 -12.51
N ARG A 65 2.11 -9.45 -12.38
CA ARG A 65 3.48 -9.53 -12.91
C ARG A 65 4.56 -9.62 -11.83
N THR A 66 4.17 -9.69 -10.57
CA THR A 66 5.10 -9.75 -9.44
C THR A 66 4.78 -10.91 -8.51
N ARG A 67 5.82 -11.42 -7.85
CA ARG A 67 5.65 -12.30 -6.69
C ARG A 67 5.08 -11.52 -5.51
N VAL A 68 4.40 -12.23 -4.63
CA VAL A 68 3.93 -11.72 -3.33
C VAL A 68 5.14 -11.48 -2.41
N SER A 69 5.23 -10.31 -1.75
CA SER A 69 6.28 -9.97 -0.77
C SER A 69 5.68 -9.56 0.58
N SER A 70 6.00 -10.24 1.68
CA SER A 70 5.50 -9.87 3.01
C SER A 70 6.02 -8.52 3.51
N ASP A 71 7.21 -8.14 3.05
CA ASP A 71 7.98 -7.09 3.69
C ASP A 71 7.66 -5.71 3.09
N LEU A 72 7.84 -4.68 3.91
CA LEU A 72 7.83 -3.29 3.49
C LEU A 72 9.25 -2.73 3.63
N ASP A 73 9.98 -2.73 2.54
CA ASP A 73 11.34 -2.19 2.51
C ASP A 73 11.31 -0.69 2.27
N THR A 74 12.02 0.06 3.10
CA THR A 74 12.22 1.50 2.92
C THR A 74 13.70 1.85 2.87
N ALA A 75 14.01 2.90 2.13
CA ALA A 75 15.28 3.61 2.25
C ALA A 75 15.03 4.95 2.95
N ARG A 76 15.93 5.34 3.83
CA ARG A 76 15.85 6.58 4.62
C ARG A 76 17.10 7.44 4.41
N ARG A 77 16.93 8.76 4.41
CA ARG A 77 18.00 9.77 4.33
C ARG A 77 18.42 10.29 5.71
N VAL A 78 17.68 9.92 6.74
CA VAL A 78 17.83 10.35 8.13
C VAL A 78 18.20 9.15 9.01
N SER A 79 18.46 9.41 10.30
CA SER A 79 18.70 8.34 11.29
C SER A 79 17.50 7.39 11.41
N LEU A 80 17.68 6.23 12.04
CA LEU A 80 16.55 5.32 12.23
C LEU A 80 15.54 5.90 13.24
N GLU A 81 16.03 6.63 14.23
CA GLU A 81 15.24 7.30 15.25
C GLU A 81 14.31 8.33 14.60
N GLU A 82 14.86 9.28 13.84
CA GLU A 82 14.08 10.30 13.13
C GLU A 82 13.13 9.71 12.08
N PHE A 83 13.46 8.55 11.50
CA PHE A 83 12.61 7.89 10.52
C PHE A 83 11.37 7.21 11.13
N ARG A 84 11.41 6.89 12.43
CA ARG A 84 10.35 6.14 13.13
C ARG A 84 9.35 7.03 13.84
N ASP A 85 9.74 8.27 14.13
CA ASP A 85 8.91 9.29 14.76
C ASP A 85 8.02 10.02 13.74
#